data_AF-A0A4Y2TKZ6-F1
#
_entry.id   AF-A0A4Y2TKZ6-F1
#
_cell.length_a   1.000
_cell.length_b   1.000
_cell.length_c   1.000
_cell.angle_alpha   90.00
_cell.angle_beta   90.00
_cell.angle_gamma   90.00
#
_symmetry.space_group_name_H-M   'P 1'
#
loop_
_entity.id
_entity.type
_entity.pdbx_description
1 polymer ?
#
loop_
_entity_poly.entity_id
_entity_poly.type
_entity_poly.pdbx_seq_one_letter_code
_entity_poly.pdbx_strand_id
1 'polypeptide(L)'
;MKQFVKVLPKESECLKYLCDQFPGLSEAKLKEGVFKGSDIRKMMKDENFETKIETNERKAWESFKLVIITFLGNEKDPNYKSIVEEMIKNFKILGCSMSLKVHFLDSQLDYFPENLGAVSDEQGGRFYQDVKEMERRYQGKWNVSMIADYCFKLQRDNSCKVHKRKSDKRTFEVKKTL
;
A
#
# COMPACT_ATOMS: atom_id res chain seq x y z
N MET A 1 8.67 1.85 2.15
CA MET A 1 9.59 3.02 2.13
C MET A 1 9.73 3.73 3.48
N LYS A 2 8.75 4.52 3.96
CA LYS A 2 8.90 5.29 5.22
C LYS A 2 9.41 4.48 6.40
N GLN A 3 8.79 3.33 6.67
CA GLN A 3 9.17 2.47 7.79
C GLN A 3 10.53 1.80 7.60
N PHE A 4 10.89 1.47 6.36
CA PHE A 4 12.20 0.92 6.04
C PHE A 4 13.31 1.93 6.38
N VAL A 5 13.17 3.18 5.92
CA VAL A 5 14.20 4.22 6.17
C VAL A 5 14.33 4.60 7.63
N LYS A 6 13.23 4.57 8.40
CA LYS A 6 13.26 4.88 9.84
C LYS A 6 14.08 3.89 10.67
N VAL A 7 14.26 2.67 10.16
CA VAL A 7 14.97 1.60 10.86
C VAL A 7 16.43 1.55 10.45
N LEU A 8 16.80 2.16 9.32
CA LEU A 8 18.19 2.27 8.92
C LEU A 8 19.01 2.99 10.00
N PRO A 9 20.25 2.54 10.27
CA PRO A 9 21.12 3.21 11.21
C PRO A 9 21.32 4.68 10.81
N LYS A 10 21.23 5.59 11.79
CA LYS A 10 21.25 7.05 11.54
C LYS A 10 22.55 7.56 10.92
N GLU A 11 23.61 6.77 10.97
CA GLU A 11 24.96 7.09 10.47
C GLU A 11 25.44 6.08 9.41
N SER A 12 24.54 5.27 8.86
CA SER A 12 24.90 4.27 7.85
C SER A 12 25.41 4.91 6.56
N GLU A 13 26.26 4.16 5.84
CA GLU A 13 26.70 4.53 4.50
C GLU A 13 25.52 4.68 3.54
N CYS A 14 24.48 3.85 3.72
CA CYS A 14 23.21 3.96 3.01
C CYS A 14 22.55 5.34 3.19
N LEU A 15 22.46 5.86 4.41
CA LEU A 15 21.83 7.16 4.65
C LEU A 15 22.65 8.31 4.04
N LYS A 16 23.99 8.24 4.14
CA LYS A 16 24.88 9.23 3.50
C LYS A 16 24.69 9.23 1.98
N TYR A 17 24.65 8.04 1.37
CA TYR A 17 24.38 7.89 -0.05
C TYR A 17 23.02 8.47 -0.46
N LEU A 18 21.97 8.27 0.36
CA LEU A 18 20.65 8.86 0.11
C LEU A 18 20.68 10.39 0.17
N CYS A 19 21.46 10.99 1.08
CA CYS A 19 21.63 12.45 1.12
C CYS A 19 22.26 12.97 -0.19
N ASP A 20 23.28 12.29 -0.71
CA ASP A 20 23.97 12.68 -1.94
C ASP A 20 23.07 12.51 -3.19
N GLN A 21 22.25 11.46 -3.22
CA GLN A 21 21.35 11.17 -4.35
C GLN A 21 20.13 12.10 -4.43
N PHE A 22 19.74 12.70 -3.30
CA PHE A 22 18.57 13.55 -3.18
C PHE A 22 18.92 14.90 -2.53
N PRO A 23 19.75 15.75 -3.18
CA PRO A 23 20.20 17.03 -2.59
C PRO A 23 19.04 18.02 -2.33
N GLY A 24 17.89 17.82 -2.97
CA GLY A 24 16.67 18.60 -2.72
C GLY A 24 15.89 18.18 -1.46
N LEU A 25 16.27 17.08 -0.80
CA LEU A 25 15.67 16.62 0.44
C LEU A 25 16.63 16.88 1.61
N SER A 26 16.13 17.57 2.63
CA SER A 26 16.86 17.72 3.90
C SER A 26 17.07 16.35 4.56
N GLU A 27 18.17 16.17 5.27
CA GLU A 27 18.47 14.96 6.05
C GLU A 27 17.31 14.54 6.97
N ALA A 28 16.64 15.50 7.61
CA ALA A 28 15.47 15.23 8.45
C ALA A 28 14.31 14.57 7.68
N LYS A 29 14.05 15.01 6.43
CA LYS A 29 13.03 14.41 5.56
C LYS A 29 13.43 13.01 5.12
N LEU A 30 14.71 12.79 4.85
CA LEU A 30 15.24 11.47 4.51
C LEU A 30 15.09 10.51 5.70
N LYS A 31 15.55 10.89 6.90
CA LYS A 31 15.39 10.09 8.13
C LYS A 31 13.92 9.82 8.48
N GLU A 32 13.04 10.77 8.23
CA GLU A 32 11.60 10.58 8.42
C GLU A 32 10.91 9.77 7.31
N GLY A 33 11.64 9.38 6.26
CA GLY A 33 11.13 8.57 5.18
C GLY A 33 10.15 9.32 4.26
N VAL A 34 10.34 10.63 4.10
CA VAL A 34 9.48 11.51 3.30
C VAL A 34 9.96 11.54 1.86
N PHE A 35 9.47 10.60 1.06
CA PHE A 35 9.77 10.46 -0.36
C PHE A 35 8.51 10.65 -1.21
N LYS A 36 8.66 11.28 -2.39
CA LYS A 36 7.62 11.31 -3.42
C LYS A 36 7.70 10.07 -4.31
N GLY A 37 6.66 9.82 -5.10
CA GLY A 37 6.63 8.67 -6.03
C GLY A 37 7.83 8.65 -6.99
N SER A 38 8.23 9.81 -7.51
CA SER A 38 9.42 9.97 -8.35
C SER A 38 10.70 9.51 -7.64
N ASP A 39 10.85 9.85 -6.36
CA ASP A 39 12.05 9.58 -5.58
C ASP A 39 12.17 8.08 -5.31
N ILE A 40 11.05 7.45 -4.95
CA ILE A 40 10.97 5.99 -4.77
C ILE A 40 11.31 5.29 -6.08
N ARG A 41 10.73 5.72 -7.21
CA ARG A 41 11.02 5.11 -8.53
C ARG A 41 12.49 5.26 -8.93
N LYS A 42 13.12 6.40 -8.64
CA LYS A 42 14.56 6.61 -8.88
C LYS A 42 15.38 5.62 -8.05
N MET A 43 15.08 5.52 -6.77
CA MET A 43 15.82 4.66 -5.83
C MET A 43 15.64 3.16 -6.13
N MET A 44 14.47 2.75 -6.62
CA MET A 44 14.20 1.36 -7.02
C MET A 44 15.02 0.89 -8.24
N LYS A 45 15.50 1.83 -9.06
CA LYS A 45 16.34 1.57 -10.24
C LYS A 45 17.84 1.76 -9.96
N ASP A 46 18.18 2.19 -8.75
CA ASP A 46 19.55 2.51 -8.39
C ASP A 46 20.28 1.27 -7.86
N GLU A 47 21.05 0.62 -8.73
CA GLU A 47 21.84 -0.55 -8.36
C GLU A 47 22.96 -0.20 -7.35
N ASN A 48 23.46 1.03 -7.37
CA ASN A 48 24.49 1.46 -6.44
C ASN A 48 23.93 1.57 -5.03
N PHE A 49 22.66 1.97 -4.87
CA PHE A 49 21.99 1.97 -3.56
C PHE A 49 22.06 0.59 -2.89
N GLU A 50 21.89 -0.47 -3.67
CA GLU A 50 21.93 -1.83 -3.14
C GLU A 50 23.31 -2.18 -2.61
N THR A 51 24.39 -1.68 -3.22
CA THR A 51 25.76 -1.89 -2.69
C THR A 51 26.01 -1.22 -1.34
N LYS A 52 25.17 -0.25 -0.96
CA LYS A 52 25.33 0.58 0.26
C LYS A 52 24.48 0.11 1.45
N ILE A 53 23.58 -0.85 1.25
CA ILE A 53 22.74 -1.44 2.31
C ILE A 53 23.35 -2.72 2.87
N GLU A 54 23.20 -2.93 4.18
CA GLU A 54 23.69 -4.13 4.86
C GLU A 54 22.89 -5.39 4.47
N THR A 55 23.41 -6.58 4.78
CA THR A 55 22.80 -7.86 4.36
C THR A 55 21.34 -8.02 4.86
N ASN A 56 21.04 -7.63 6.10
CA ASN A 56 19.68 -7.74 6.64
C ASN A 56 18.73 -6.70 6.03
N GLU A 57 19.22 -5.47 5.82
CA GLU A 57 18.48 -4.40 5.15
C GLU A 57 18.19 -4.77 3.70
N ARG A 58 19.16 -5.37 3.02
CA ARG A 58 19.05 -5.86 1.64
C ARG A 58 17.93 -6.86 1.47
N LYS A 59 17.82 -7.86 2.36
CA LYS A 59 16.72 -8.84 2.29
C LYS A 59 15.36 -8.18 2.37
N ALA A 60 15.18 -7.24 3.31
CA ALA A 60 13.94 -6.48 3.42
C ALA A 60 13.70 -5.59 2.19
N TRP A 61 14.74 -4.94 1.67
CA TRP A 61 14.68 -4.11 0.47
C TRP A 61 14.30 -4.91 -0.78
N GLU A 62 14.90 -6.08 -0.99
CA GLU A 62 14.61 -6.97 -2.11
C GLU A 62 13.19 -7.50 -2.07
N SER A 63 12.70 -7.94 -0.91
CA SER A 63 11.29 -8.34 -0.78
C SER A 63 10.33 -7.18 -1.02
N PHE A 64 10.69 -5.96 -0.59
CA PHE A 64 9.90 -4.76 -0.87
C PHE A 64 9.89 -4.42 -2.37
N LYS A 65 11.04 -4.53 -3.05
CA LYS A 65 11.14 -4.37 -4.50
C LYS A 65 10.24 -5.37 -5.22
N LEU A 66 10.30 -6.62 -4.79
CA LEU A 66 9.51 -7.70 -5.36
C LEU A 66 8.01 -7.40 -5.26
N VAL A 67 7.51 -7.02 -4.08
CA VAL A 67 6.09 -6.62 -3.90
C VAL A 67 5.70 -5.46 -4.83
N ILE A 68 6.56 -4.45 -4.99
CA ILE A 68 6.24 -3.34 -5.92
C ILE A 68 6.11 -3.84 -7.36
N ILE A 69 6.98 -4.74 -7.79
CA ILE A 69 7.00 -5.23 -9.17
C ILE A 69 5.86 -6.22 -9.43
N THR A 70 5.63 -7.16 -8.52
CA THR A 70 4.73 -8.31 -8.73
C THR A 70 3.32 -8.10 -8.21
N PHE A 71 3.11 -7.18 -7.26
CA PHE A 71 1.79 -6.87 -6.72
C PHE A 71 1.29 -5.49 -7.16
N LEU A 72 2.15 -4.46 -7.15
CA LEU A 72 1.81 -3.10 -7.60
C LEU A 72 2.16 -2.85 -9.08
N GLY A 73 2.61 -3.89 -9.78
CA GLY A 73 2.89 -3.86 -11.22
C GLY A 73 1.62 -3.94 -12.08
N ASN A 74 1.82 -4.05 -13.38
CA ASN A 74 0.73 -4.18 -14.34
C ASN A 74 0.05 -5.56 -14.29
N GLU A 75 0.82 -6.58 -13.93
CA GLU A 75 0.35 -7.96 -13.81
C GLU A 75 0.57 -8.43 -12.37
N LYS A 76 -0.50 -8.87 -11.72
CA LYS A 76 -0.47 -9.41 -10.36
C LYS A 76 0.00 -10.86 -10.41
N ASP A 77 1.16 -11.14 -9.82
CA ASP A 77 1.69 -12.50 -9.73
C ASP A 77 0.73 -13.40 -8.94
N PRO A 78 0.41 -14.63 -9.37
CA PRO A 78 -0.48 -15.54 -8.65
C PRO A 78 -0.07 -15.81 -7.20
N ASN A 79 1.23 -15.74 -6.90
CA ASN A 79 1.82 -15.97 -5.59
C ASN A 79 1.99 -14.67 -4.78
N TYR A 80 1.30 -13.59 -5.13
CA TYR A 80 1.41 -12.31 -4.44
C TYR A 80 1.21 -12.41 -2.91
N LYS A 81 0.37 -13.34 -2.43
CA LYS A 81 0.17 -13.56 -0.99
C LYS A 81 1.45 -13.98 -0.28
N SER A 82 2.16 -14.99 -0.79
CA SER A 82 3.41 -15.45 -0.19
C SER A 82 4.50 -14.38 -0.27
N ILE A 83 4.55 -13.64 -1.39
CA ILE A 83 5.51 -12.55 -1.59
C ILE A 83 5.30 -11.44 -0.55
N VAL A 84 4.04 -11.04 -0.30
CA VAL A 84 3.74 -10.01 0.70
C VAL A 84 3.98 -10.53 2.12
N GLU A 85 3.60 -11.77 2.43
CA GLU A 85 3.89 -12.39 3.74
C GLU A 85 5.39 -12.43 4.03
N GLU A 86 6.20 -12.78 3.02
CA GLU A 86 7.67 -12.80 3.13
C GLU A 86 8.23 -11.40 3.40
N MET A 87 7.76 -10.38 2.66
CA MET A 87 8.14 -8.99 2.91
C MET A 87 7.83 -8.58 4.36
N ILE A 88 6.64 -8.93 4.87
CA ILE A 88 6.23 -8.59 6.24
C ILE A 88 7.13 -9.29 7.27
N LYS A 89 7.49 -10.57 7.05
CA LYS A 89 8.44 -11.29 7.90
C LYS A 89 9.80 -10.61 7.92
N ASN A 90 10.34 -10.25 6.76
CA ASN A 90 11.64 -9.57 6.66
C ASN A 90 11.60 -8.18 7.31
N PHE A 91 10.49 -7.45 7.19
CA PHE A 91 10.30 -6.17 7.86
C PHE A 91 10.23 -6.33 9.38
N LYS A 92 9.57 -7.37 9.90
CA LYS A 92 9.55 -7.68 11.35
C LYS A 92 10.95 -8.00 11.87
N ILE A 93 11.73 -8.80 11.13
CA ILE A 93 13.12 -9.15 11.49
C ILE A 93 14.00 -7.90 11.53
N LEU A 94 13.82 -6.99 10.56
CA LEU A 94 14.56 -5.73 10.52
C LEU A 94 14.18 -4.79 11.69
N GLY A 95 13.02 -4.98 12.32
CA GLY A 95 12.51 -4.09 13.37
C GLY A 95 11.60 -2.97 12.85
N CYS A 96 11.09 -3.09 11.62
CA CYS A 96 10.12 -2.14 11.07
C CYS A 96 8.82 -2.17 11.86
N SER A 97 8.41 -1.01 12.37
CA SER A 97 7.09 -0.85 12.95
C SER A 97 6.02 -1.07 11.88
N MET A 98 4.97 -1.81 12.25
CA MET A 98 3.88 -2.12 11.32
C MET A 98 3.01 -0.88 11.15
N SER A 99 3.32 -0.09 10.13
CA SER A 99 2.46 1.05 9.78
C SER A 99 1.08 0.54 9.35
N LEU A 100 0.08 1.39 9.51
CA LEU A 100 -1.28 1.12 9.05
C LEU A 100 -1.35 0.60 7.60
N LYS A 101 -0.49 1.11 6.70
CA LYS A 101 -0.43 0.65 5.31
C LYS A 101 0.03 -0.80 5.18
N VAL A 102 0.96 -1.21 6.04
CA VAL A 102 1.46 -2.60 6.08
C VAL A 102 0.39 -3.52 6.67
N HIS A 103 -0.31 -3.08 7.72
CA HIS A 103 -1.48 -3.81 8.25
C HIS A 103 -2.60 -3.97 7.21
N PHE A 104 -2.90 -2.90 6.46
CA PHE A 104 -3.90 -2.94 5.41
C PHE A 104 -3.50 -3.90 4.28
N LEU A 105 -2.22 -3.88 3.87
CA LEU A 105 -1.67 -4.85 2.93
C LEU A 105 -1.86 -6.27 3.47
N ASP A 106 -1.37 -6.58 4.68
CA ASP A 106 -1.46 -7.91 5.31
C ASP A 106 -2.90 -8.45 5.38
N SER A 107 -3.85 -7.59 5.76
CA SER A 107 -5.23 -8.01 6.05
C SER A 107 -6.13 -8.11 4.81
N GLN A 108 -5.81 -7.44 3.70
CA GLN A 108 -6.77 -7.19 2.62
C GLN A 108 -6.18 -7.32 1.21
N LEU A 109 -5.26 -8.27 0.97
CA LEU A 109 -4.63 -8.47 -0.33
C LEU A 109 -5.61 -8.85 -1.46
N ASP A 110 -6.72 -9.49 -1.10
CA ASP A 110 -7.75 -9.97 -2.04
C ASP A 110 -8.62 -8.85 -2.63
N TYR A 111 -8.65 -7.67 -2.01
CA TYR A 111 -9.49 -6.55 -2.45
C TYR A 111 -8.81 -5.63 -3.47
N PHE A 112 -7.52 -5.84 -3.73
CA PHE A 112 -6.80 -5.09 -4.74
C PHE A 112 -7.17 -5.59 -6.15
N PRO A 113 -7.52 -4.69 -7.08
CA PRO A 113 -7.79 -5.06 -8.48
C PRO A 113 -6.58 -5.75 -9.11
N GLU A 114 -6.82 -6.59 -10.12
CA GLU A 114 -5.78 -7.38 -10.80
C GLU A 114 -4.71 -6.51 -11.48
N ASN A 115 -5.06 -5.30 -11.90
CA ASN A 115 -4.13 -4.33 -12.46
C ASN A 115 -4.16 -3.05 -11.62
N LEU A 116 -3.06 -2.78 -10.91
CA LEU A 116 -2.89 -1.58 -10.12
C LEU A 116 -2.22 -0.44 -10.88
N GLY A 117 -1.94 -0.63 -12.17
CA GLY A 117 -1.29 0.34 -13.05
C GLY A 117 0.10 0.71 -12.55
N ALA A 118 1.16 0.24 -13.23
CA ALA A 118 2.57 0.41 -12.84
C ALA A 118 2.84 1.72 -12.09
N VAL A 119 2.82 1.65 -10.75
CA VAL A 119 3.11 2.73 -9.81
C VAL A 119 2.70 4.12 -10.34
N SER A 120 1.45 4.27 -10.80
CA SER A 120 0.92 5.55 -11.26
C SER A 120 0.74 6.48 -10.06
N ASP A 121 1.28 7.70 -10.14
CA ASP A 121 1.13 8.71 -9.09
C ASP A 121 -0.36 9.06 -8.85
N GLU A 122 -1.23 8.80 -9.82
CA GLU A 122 -2.67 9.01 -9.73
C GLU A 122 -3.37 7.96 -8.86
N GLN A 123 -3.00 6.67 -8.96
CA GLN A 123 -3.54 5.62 -8.10
C GLN A 123 -3.03 5.74 -6.66
N GLY A 124 -1.75 6.06 -6.50
CA GLY A 124 -1.19 6.41 -5.19
C GLY A 124 -1.92 7.63 -4.60
N GLY A 125 -2.13 8.67 -5.40
CA GLY A 125 -2.87 9.88 -5.03
C GLY A 125 -4.32 9.60 -4.61
N ARG A 126 -5.06 8.77 -5.37
CA ARG A 126 -6.42 8.32 -5.01
C ARG A 126 -6.44 7.54 -3.71
N PHE A 127 -5.51 6.60 -3.50
CA PHE A 127 -5.38 5.87 -2.23
C PHE A 127 -5.16 6.83 -1.05
N TYR A 128 -4.28 7.84 -1.19
CA TYR A 128 -4.09 8.85 -0.14
C TYR A 128 -5.34 9.71 0.10
N GLN A 129 -6.06 10.09 -0.95
CA GLN A 129 -7.32 10.85 -0.82
C GLN A 129 -8.39 10.01 -0.12
N ASP A 130 -8.56 8.75 -0.51
CA ASP A 130 -9.56 7.87 0.09
C ASP A 130 -9.23 7.52 1.54
N VAL A 131 -7.96 7.24 1.86
CA VAL A 131 -7.51 7.02 3.24
C VAL A 131 -7.75 8.26 4.09
N LYS A 132 -7.40 9.46 3.60
CA LYS A 132 -7.66 10.73 4.30
C LYS A 132 -9.16 10.95 4.54
N GLU A 133 -9.99 10.62 3.56
CA GLU A 133 -11.44 10.72 3.69
C GLU A 133 -11.98 9.71 4.72
N MET A 134 -11.49 8.49 4.70
CA MET A 134 -11.85 7.46 5.67
C MET A 134 -11.42 7.88 7.08
N GLU A 135 -10.19 8.36 7.28
CA GLU A 135 -9.70 8.87 8.57
C GLU A 135 -10.61 9.96 9.12
N ARG A 136 -11.08 10.88 8.27
CA ARG A 136 -12.03 11.93 8.66
C ARG A 136 -13.38 11.34 9.08
N ARG A 137 -13.93 10.40 8.31
CA ARG A 137 -15.24 9.77 8.58
C ARG A 137 -15.24 8.97 9.88
N TYR A 138 -14.14 8.31 10.17
CA TYR A 138 -13.99 7.42 11.32
C TYR A 138 -13.22 8.06 12.49
N GLN A 139 -12.95 9.36 12.46
CA GLN A 139 -12.23 10.10 13.52
C GLN A 139 -10.87 9.46 13.88
N GLY A 140 -10.17 8.92 12.89
CA GLY A 140 -8.90 8.20 13.08
C GLY A 140 -9.03 6.82 13.75
N LYS A 141 -10.25 6.31 14.00
CA LYS A 141 -10.48 4.96 14.53
C LYS A 141 -10.45 3.94 13.41
N TRP A 142 -9.36 3.19 13.33
CA TRP A 142 -9.17 2.09 12.39
C TRP A 142 -9.77 0.80 12.94
N ASN A 143 -11.00 0.47 12.53
CA ASN A 143 -11.67 -0.77 12.90
C ASN A 143 -12.00 -1.62 11.66
N VAL A 144 -12.37 -2.89 11.87
CA VAL A 144 -12.75 -3.82 10.78
C VAL A 144 -13.88 -3.23 9.92
N SER A 145 -14.79 -2.46 10.51
CA SER A 145 -15.89 -1.78 9.80
C SER A 145 -15.39 -0.74 8.79
N MET A 146 -14.40 0.07 9.16
CA MET A 146 -13.78 1.08 8.30
C MET A 146 -13.05 0.44 7.12
N ILE A 147 -12.36 -0.67 7.37
CA ILE A 147 -11.67 -1.45 6.35
C ILE A 147 -12.70 -2.09 5.39
N ALA A 148 -13.77 -2.68 5.92
CA ALA A 148 -14.85 -3.26 5.14
C ALA A 148 -15.52 -2.21 4.25
N ASP A 149 -15.81 -1.03 4.77
CA ASP A 149 -16.38 0.09 4.01
C ASP A 149 -15.45 0.59 2.90
N TYR A 150 -14.14 0.65 3.18
CA TYR A 150 -13.14 1.01 2.17
C TYR A 150 -13.07 -0.02 1.05
N CYS A 151 -13.03 -1.31 1.40
CA CYS A 151 -13.11 -2.42 0.44
C CYS A 151 -14.42 -2.37 -0.38
N PHE A 152 -15.55 -2.02 0.25
CA PHE A 152 -16.84 -1.87 -0.41
C PHE A 152 -16.87 -0.69 -1.39
N LYS A 153 -16.26 0.45 -1.01
CA LYS A 153 -16.08 1.61 -1.89
C LYS A 153 -15.23 1.24 -3.11
N LEU A 154 -14.11 0.56 -2.89
CA LEU A 154 -13.24 0.08 -3.98
C LEU A 154 -13.97 -0.88 -4.93
N GLN A 155 -14.77 -1.83 -4.41
CA GLN A 155 -15.56 -2.74 -5.25
C GLN A 155 -16.65 -2.03 -6.06
N ARG A 156 -17.28 -0.99 -5.49
CA ARG A 156 -18.34 -0.22 -6.16
C ARG A 156 -17.80 0.66 -7.29
N ASP A 157 -16.60 1.23 -7.09
CA ASP A 157 -15.97 2.11 -8.07
C ASP A 157 -15.27 1.32 -9.20
N ASN A 158 -15.09 0.00 -9.03
CA ASN A 158 -14.60 -0.93 -10.06
C ASN A 158 -15.76 -1.29 -11.02
N SER A 159 -15.83 -0.60 -12.16
CA SER A 159 -17.01 -0.52 -13.04
C SER A 159 -17.42 -1.79 -13.83
N CYS A 160 -16.90 -2.97 -13.53
CA CYS A 160 -17.27 -4.20 -14.24
C CYS A 160 -18.55 -4.90 -13.73
N LYS A 161 -19.24 -4.40 -12.70
CA LYS A 161 -20.50 -4.99 -12.23
C LYS A 161 -21.65 -3.98 -12.29
N VAL A 162 -22.55 -4.19 -13.25
CA VAL A 162 -23.86 -3.51 -13.29
C VAL A 162 -24.67 -3.96 -12.07
N HIS A 163 -24.62 -3.19 -10.99
CA HIS A 163 -25.45 -3.45 -9.82
C HIS A 163 -26.88 -2.97 -10.10
N LYS A 164 -27.72 -3.86 -10.66
CA LYS A 164 -29.17 -3.65 -10.67
C LYS A 164 -29.69 -3.80 -9.25
N ARG A 165 -30.16 -2.70 -8.65
CA ARG A 165 -31.06 -2.78 -7.48
C ARG A 165 -32.30 -3.58 -7.88
N LYS A 166 -32.43 -4.81 -7.39
CA LYS A 166 -33.72 -5.50 -7.39
C LYS A 166 -34.53 -4.94 -6.23
N SER A 167 -35.56 -4.16 -6.57
CA SER A 167 -36.62 -3.80 -5.64
C SER A 167 -37.68 -4.89 -5.73
N ASP A 168 -37.85 -5.64 -4.65
CA ASP A 168 -38.99 -6.56 -4.54
C ASP A 168 -40.25 -5.71 -4.32
N LYS A 169 -41.05 -5.53 -5.37
CA LYS A 169 -42.40 -4.98 -5.24
C LYS A 169 -43.26 -6.05 -4.59
N ARG A 170 -43.60 -5.88 -3.31
CA ARG A 170 -44.73 -6.60 -2.70
C ARG A 170 -46.02 -6.13 -3.37
N THR A 171 -46.67 -7.02 -4.12
CA THR A 171 -48.07 -6.87 -4.50
C THR A 171 -48.94 -7.24 -3.32
N PHE A 172 -49.76 -6.29 -2.85
CA PHE A 172 -50.84 -6.58 -1.90
C PHE A 172 -52.00 -7.19 -2.68
N GLU A 173 -52.24 -8.49 -2.51
CA GLU A 173 -53.50 -9.10 -2.93
C GLU A 173 -54.63 -8.62 -2.02
N VAL A 174 -55.59 -7.93 -2.62
CA VAL A 174 -56.83 -7.51 -1.96
C VAL A 174 -57.67 -8.76 -1.73
N LYS A 175 -57.78 -9.22 -0.48
CA LYS A 175 -58.87 -10.11 -0.07
C LYS A 175 -60.17 -9.30 -0.07
N LYS A 176 -61.04 -9.54 -1.06
CA LYS A 176 -62.46 -9.23 -0.93
C LYS A 176 -63.19 -10.49 -0.48
N THR A 177 -63.76 -10.40 0.70
CA THR A 177 -64.69 -11.33 1.34
C THR A 177 -65.98 -11.43 0.50
N LEU A 178 -66.63 -12.60 0.61
CA LEU A 178 -67.92 -13.02 0.01
C LEU A 178 -68.97 -11.91 -0.11
#